data_AF-A0A6G0ILT4-F1
#
_entry.id   AF-A0A6G0ILT4-F1
#
_cell.length_a   1.000
_cell.length_b   1.000
_cell.length_c   1.000
_cell.angle_alpha   90.00
_cell.angle_beta   90.00
_cell.angle_gamma   90.00
#
_symmetry.space_group_name_H-M   'P 1'
#
loop_
_entity.id
_entity.type
_entity.pdbx_description
1 polymer ?
#
loop_
_entity_poly.entity_id
_entity_poly.type
_entity_poly.pdbx_seq_one_letter_code
_entity_poly.pdbx_strand_id
1 'polypeptide(L)'
;MAPLVRSVEETPDPIPTTIRGTVPTWINGSFLRNGPGKFEFGKDRYTHWFDGMAMMHRFHICEGNATYSSRFLRSDSYVRNSEKDRIVVSEFGTLAMPDPCKNIFARFFSRFQVPKATDNASVNFVKYKGDYYVSTETNYMRRVDPQTLETKEKVDWSQYIAVNSATAHPHYDREGASYNMGNSYGKSGFFYNIIRVPPPEDKAATEDSADLNGAKVICSIRAAEARRPSYYHSFVMSENYIVFIEQPIKLDLLKFMLYRIQGKSFHKVMTWEPQYGTVFHLVDRHTGKESEVRYHAAPMFTLHQINAYEDNGFLVMDMCCGDDGEVIGDFTLENLRRESGEEMDKFYNSLCRNLPRRYVLPLTVDEQTPLDQNLVTLHNYKATAKKTKPGEVLLTHEELYDDELLQYGGLEFPQINYEQYNGRPYRYFYSCGFGHVFSDSLLKMDVHTKELKVWRYPGLYPSEPVFVASPKATEEDDGVVLSVIITPRHEKSTFLLVLDAKTFTELGRAEVPVNIPYGTHGVFNQMG
;
A
#
# COMPACT_ATOMS: atom_id res chain seq x y z
N MET A 1 4.09 14.04 18.27
CA MET A 1 4.09 12.93 17.29
C MET A 1 4.45 11.59 17.91
N ALA A 2 5.42 11.50 18.83
CA ALA A 2 5.83 10.24 19.47
C ALA A 2 4.70 9.29 19.94
N PRO A 3 3.54 9.76 20.49
CA PRO A 3 2.45 8.86 20.87
C PRO A 3 1.75 8.14 19.70
N LEU A 4 1.93 8.58 18.45
CA LEU A 4 1.42 7.91 17.25
C LEU A 4 2.17 6.60 16.95
N VAL A 5 3.40 6.46 17.46
CA VAL A 5 4.32 5.36 17.14
C VAL A 5 4.85 4.72 18.43
N ARG A 6 3.91 4.31 19.29
CA ARG A 6 4.19 3.61 20.54
C ARG A 6 3.50 2.25 20.55
N SER A 7 4.03 1.32 21.34
CA SER A 7 3.36 0.05 21.56
C SER A 7 2.04 0.27 22.28
N VAL A 8 1.03 -0.50 21.90
CA VAL A 8 -0.27 -0.55 22.58
C VAL A 8 -0.58 -1.99 23.00
N GLU A 9 -1.60 -2.15 23.83
CA GLU A 9 -2.16 -3.45 24.16
C GLU A 9 -3.30 -3.80 23.19
N GLU A 10 -3.49 -5.09 22.94
CA GLU A 10 -4.61 -5.56 22.15
C GLU A 10 -5.93 -5.54 22.94
N THR A 11 -7.05 -5.46 22.23
CA THR A 11 -8.41 -5.46 22.80
C THR A 11 -9.19 -6.59 22.11
N PRO A 12 -8.94 -7.85 22.49
CA PRO A 12 -9.42 -9.01 21.73
C PRO A 12 -10.94 -9.20 21.83
N ASP A 13 -11.55 -8.74 22.92
CA ASP A 13 -12.98 -8.74 23.16
C ASP A 13 -13.59 -7.41 22.68
N PRO A 14 -14.64 -7.42 21.86
CA PRO A 14 -15.26 -6.19 21.37
C PRO A 14 -15.75 -5.28 22.50
N ILE A 15 -15.34 -4.02 22.48
CA ILE A 15 -15.78 -2.99 23.41
C ILE A 15 -16.76 -2.02 22.72
N PRO A 16 -17.74 -1.47 23.46
CA PRO A 16 -18.64 -0.46 22.91
C PRO A 16 -17.90 0.85 22.62
N THR A 17 -18.42 1.60 21.66
CA THR A 17 -17.98 2.97 21.36
C THR A 17 -19.03 3.98 21.80
N THR A 18 -18.63 5.25 21.94
CA THR A 18 -19.58 6.35 22.18
C THR A 18 -19.88 7.05 20.86
N ILE A 19 -21.12 6.97 20.39
CA ILE A 19 -21.55 7.60 19.14
C ILE A 19 -21.81 9.09 19.37
N ARG A 20 -21.29 9.94 18.47
CA ARG A 20 -21.67 11.35 18.34
C ARG A 20 -22.09 11.65 16.91
N GLY A 21 -23.07 12.52 16.73
CA GLY A 21 -23.68 12.75 15.42
C GLY A 21 -24.49 11.55 14.96
N THR A 22 -24.52 11.29 13.66
CA THR A 22 -25.30 10.20 13.05
C THR A 22 -24.40 9.31 12.20
N VAL A 23 -24.26 8.05 12.58
CA VAL A 23 -23.71 7.00 11.71
C VAL A 23 -24.87 6.43 10.89
N PRO A 24 -24.83 6.48 9.55
CA PRO A 24 -25.93 5.99 8.73
C PRO A 24 -26.26 4.51 9.01
N THR A 25 -27.54 4.21 9.19
CA THR A 25 -28.01 2.87 9.59
C THR A 25 -27.86 1.82 8.50
N TRP A 26 -27.66 2.23 7.25
CA TRP A 26 -27.42 1.33 6.13
C TRP A 26 -25.99 0.77 6.10
N ILE A 27 -25.05 1.36 6.85
CA ILE A 27 -23.70 0.81 6.98
C ILE A 27 -23.77 -0.43 7.85
N ASN A 28 -23.58 -1.60 7.22
CA ASN A 28 -23.54 -2.88 7.89
C ASN A 28 -22.26 -3.63 7.46
N GLY A 29 -21.31 -3.78 8.39
CA GLY A 29 -20.03 -4.40 8.07
C GLY A 29 -18.95 -4.22 9.12
N SER A 30 -17.72 -4.47 8.70
CA SER A 30 -16.53 -4.28 9.52
C SER A 30 -15.50 -3.45 8.78
N PHE A 31 -15.14 -2.30 9.35
CA PHE A 31 -13.98 -1.54 8.90
C PHE A 31 -12.72 -2.12 9.55
N LEU A 32 -11.87 -2.73 8.74
CA LEU A 32 -10.65 -3.43 9.15
C LEU A 32 -9.45 -2.55 8.84
N ARG A 33 -8.50 -2.46 9.77
CA ARG A 33 -7.23 -1.75 9.57
C ARG A 33 -6.07 -2.58 10.06
N ASN A 34 -4.94 -2.48 9.37
CA ASN A 34 -3.70 -3.13 9.73
C ASN A 34 -2.57 -2.09 9.90
N GLY A 35 -1.54 -2.46 10.64
CA GLY A 35 -0.40 -1.59 10.88
C GLY A 35 0.51 -2.10 12.00
N PRO A 36 1.64 -1.42 12.24
CA PRO A 36 2.52 -1.75 13.35
C PRO A 36 1.93 -1.29 14.70
N GLY A 37 1.83 -2.22 15.67
CA GLY A 37 1.28 -1.93 17.01
C GLY A 37 2.20 -2.25 18.19
N LYS A 38 3.36 -2.89 17.96
CA LYS A 38 4.35 -3.20 19.00
C LYS A 38 5.76 -2.95 18.48
N PHE A 39 6.53 -2.13 19.19
CA PHE A 39 7.84 -1.63 18.74
C PHE A 39 9.03 -2.10 19.58
N GLU A 40 8.80 -2.98 20.57
CA GLU A 40 9.85 -3.53 21.43
C GLU A 40 9.49 -4.90 22.01
N PHE A 41 10.54 -5.67 22.33
CA PHE A 41 10.49 -6.93 23.09
C PHE A 41 11.64 -6.94 24.10
N GLY A 42 11.33 -7.13 25.39
CA GLY A 42 12.29 -6.97 26.48
C GLY A 42 13.02 -5.62 26.41
N LYS A 43 14.34 -5.68 26.25
CA LYS A 43 15.21 -4.49 26.11
C LYS A 43 15.45 -4.08 24.66
N ASP A 44 15.10 -4.93 23.71
CA ASP A 44 15.36 -4.72 22.28
C ASP A 44 14.23 -3.88 21.67
N ARG A 45 14.60 -2.93 20.81
CA ARG A 45 13.68 -2.02 20.14
C ARG A 45 13.85 -2.12 18.64
N TYR A 46 12.74 -2.05 17.91
CA TYR A 46 12.79 -1.82 16.47
C TYR A 46 13.33 -0.41 16.16
N THR A 47 13.87 -0.23 14.96
CA THR A 47 14.48 1.03 14.52
C THR A 47 13.70 1.70 13.40
N HIS A 48 12.80 0.98 12.72
CA HIS A 48 12.01 1.47 11.60
C HIS A 48 10.52 1.23 11.82
N TRP A 49 9.67 2.11 11.28
CA TRP A 49 8.22 2.02 11.48
C TRP A 49 7.61 0.72 10.95
N PHE A 50 8.01 0.33 9.74
CA PHE A 50 7.61 -0.94 9.10
C PHE A 50 8.01 -2.21 9.86
N ASP A 51 8.90 -2.12 10.85
CA ASP A 51 9.33 -3.29 11.62
C ASP A 51 8.39 -3.62 12.78
N GLY A 52 7.52 -2.70 13.18
CA GLY A 52 6.58 -2.93 14.27
C GLY A 52 5.66 -4.12 13.97
N MET A 53 5.34 -4.90 15.01
CA MET A 53 4.54 -6.11 14.82
C MET A 53 3.12 -5.79 14.43
N ALA A 54 2.62 -6.50 13.42
CA ALA A 54 1.30 -6.34 12.85
C ALA A 54 0.19 -6.44 13.92
N MET A 55 -0.66 -5.43 13.95
CA MET A 55 -1.84 -5.35 14.78
C MET A 55 -3.04 -5.04 13.89
N MET A 56 -4.02 -5.93 13.97
CA MET A 56 -5.27 -5.81 13.25
C MET A 56 -6.29 -5.10 14.14
N HIS A 57 -7.07 -4.21 13.55
CA HIS A 57 -8.11 -3.43 14.20
C HIS A 57 -9.42 -3.63 13.45
N ARG A 58 -10.53 -3.68 14.18
CA ARG A 58 -11.88 -3.84 13.63
C ARG A 58 -12.82 -2.86 14.30
N PHE A 59 -13.52 -2.08 13.49
CA PHE A 59 -14.75 -1.40 13.87
C PHE A 59 -15.92 -2.14 13.23
N HIS A 60 -16.71 -2.85 14.02
CA HIS A 60 -17.95 -3.43 13.53
C HIS A 60 -19.04 -2.37 13.58
N ILE A 61 -19.71 -2.10 12.46
CA ILE A 61 -20.73 -1.07 12.34
C ILE A 61 -22.04 -1.75 11.94
N CYS A 62 -23.10 -1.51 12.71
CA CYS A 62 -24.42 -2.06 12.48
C CYS A 62 -25.48 -1.18 13.13
N GLU A 63 -26.58 -0.90 12.43
CA GLU A 63 -27.73 -0.13 12.93
C GLU A 63 -27.33 1.22 13.56
N GLY A 64 -26.35 1.91 12.98
CA GLY A 64 -25.85 3.21 13.47
C GLY A 64 -25.01 3.16 14.75
N ASN A 65 -24.68 1.96 15.23
CA ASN A 65 -23.78 1.73 16.37
C ASN A 65 -22.45 1.14 15.88
N ALA A 66 -21.42 1.21 16.75
CA ALA A 66 -20.14 0.56 16.46
C ALA A 66 -19.50 -0.08 17.72
N THR A 67 -18.79 -1.19 17.51
CA THR A 67 -17.88 -1.79 18.50
C THR A 67 -16.46 -1.85 17.96
N TYR A 68 -15.48 -1.82 18.86
CA TYR A 68 -14.06 -1.88 18.52
C TYR A 68 -13.40 -3.14 19.09
N SER A 69 -12.56 -3.80 18.30
CA SER A 69 -11.63 -4.83 18.78
C SER A 69 -10.31 -4.77 18.04
N SER A 70 -9.27 -5.36 18.62
CA SER A 70 -7.96 -5.47 18.00
C SER A 70 -7.19 -6.70 18.49
N ARG A 71 -6.34 -7.25 17.62
CA ARG A 71 -5.48 -8.40 17.92
C ARG A 71 -4.13 -8.25 17.23
N PHE A 72 -3.04 -8.58 17.93
CA PHE A 72 -1.77 -8.80 17.26
C PHE A 72 -1.85 -10.03 16.37
N LEU A 73 -1.30 -9.92 15.16
CA LEU A 73 -1.10 -11.06 14.30
C LEU A 73 -0.19 -12.07 14.99
N ARG A 74 -0.66 -13.30 15.17
CA ARG A 74 0.14 -14.40 15.72
C ARG A 74 1.05 -15.00 14.64
N SER A 75 1.89 -14.14 14.04
CA SER A 75 2.92 -14.53 13.08
C SER A 75 4.06 -15.30 13.76
N ASP A 76 4.87 -16.02 12.98
CA ASP A 76 6.04 -16.71 13.52
C ASP A 76 7.01 -15.69 14.11
N SER A 77 7.16 -14.52 13.48
CA SER A 77 7.94 -13.40 14.03
C SER A 77 7.43 -12.96 15.40
N TYR A 78 6.12 -12.69 15.53
CA TYR A 78 5.52 -12.23 16.79
C TYR A 78 5.65 -13.27 17.91
N VAL A 79 5.30 -14.54 17.62
CA VAL A 79 5.35 -15.63 18.60
C VAL A 79 6.78 -15.84 19.10
N ARG A 80 7.76 -15.95 18.19
CA ARG A 80 9.15 -16.22 18.57
C ARG A 80 9.80 -15.06 19.33
N ASN A 81 9.46 -13.82 18.99
CA ASN A 81 9.95 -12.64 19.71
C ASN A 81 9.32 -12.55 21.11
N SER A 82 8.03 -12.89 21.24
CA SER A 82 7.31 -12.94 22.52
C SER A 82 7.86 -14.01 23.45
N GLU A 83 8.04 -15.24 22.96
CA GLU A 83 8.58 -16.38 23.74
C GLU A 83 9.98 -16.12 24.29
N LYS A 84 10.80 -15.37 23.55
CA LYS A 84 12.20 -15.08 23.90
C LYS A 84 12.40 -13.73 24.56
N ASP A 85 11.34 -12.93 24.66
CA ASP A 85 11.35 -11.55 25.14
C ASP A 85 12.49 -10.69 24.54
N ARG A 86 12.73 -10.87 23.24
CA ARG A 86 13.77 -10.15 22.47
C ARG A 86 13.56 -10.29 20.96
N ILE A 87 14.18 -9.42 20.15
CA ILE A 87 14.04 -9.46 18.68
C ILE A 87 14.96 -10.54 18.10
N VAL A 88 14.37 -11.66 17.65
CA VAL A 88 15.08 -12.82 17.08
C VAL A 88 14.83 -13.06 15.60
N VAL A 89 13.88 -12.33 15.01
CA VAL A 89 13.64 -12.30 13.55
C VAL A 89 14.00 -10.91 13.03
N SER A 90 14.75 -10.88 11.93
CA SER A 90 15.14 -9.62 11.29
C SER A 90 13.98 -9.09 10.47
N GLU A 91 13.77 -7.79 10.52
CA GLU A 91 12.74 -7.07 9.77
C GLU A 91 13.40 -6.10 8.74
N PHE A 92 12.63 -5.20 8.15
CA PHE A 92 13.08 -4.27 7.11
C PHE A 92 14.22 -3.35 7.57
N GLY A 93 14.05 -2.68 8.71
CA GLY A 93 15.00 -1.74 9.28
C GLY A 93 15.87 -2.28 10.41
N THR A 94 15.48 -3.42 11.00
CA THR A 94 16.08 -3.96 12.23
C THR A 94 16.67 -5.35 12.01
N LEU A 95 17.96 -5.50 12.29
CA LEU A 95 18.63 -6.80 12.25
C LEU A 95 18.42 -7.54 13.58
N ALA A 96 17.99 -8.81 13.53
CA ALA A 96 17.85 -9.64 14.72
C ALA A 96 19.17 -9.77 15.50
N MET A 97 19.06 -9.76 16.82
CA MET A 97 20.21 -9.94 17.69
C MET A 97 20.73 -11.39 17.64
N PRO A 98 22.05 -11.60 17.45
CA PRO A 98 22.63 -12.93 17.44
C PRO A 98 22.25 -13.71 18.69
N ASP A 99 21.93 -15.00 18.52
CA ASP A 99 21.52 -15.85 19.63
C ASP A 99 22.63 -15.94 20.70
N PRO A 100 22.41 -15.45 21.93
CA PRO A 100 23.41 -15.46 22.98
C PRO A 100 23.70 -16.88 23.47
N CYS A 101 22.78 -17.83 23.25
CA CYS A 101 22.93 -19.24 23.58
C CYS A 101 23.76 -20.02 22.55
N LYS A 102 24.04 -19.43 21.37
CA LYS A 102 24.92 -20.05 20.36
C LYS A 102 26.38 -19.74 20.67
N ASN A 103 27.23 -20.76 20.60
CA ASN A 103 28.68 -20.57 20.69
C ASN A 103 29.21 -19.71 19.51
N ILE A 104 30.42 -19.16 19.65
CA ILE A 104 31.02 -18.21 18.68
C ILE A 104 31.04 -18.79 17.25
N PHE A 105 31.33 -20.09 17.10
CA PHE A 105 31.32 -20.77 15.81
C PHE A 105 29.90 -20.87 15.21
N ALA A 106 28.91 -21.29 15.99
CA ALA A 106 27.51 -21.34 15.54
C ALA A 106 26.94 -19.94 15.23
N ARG A 107 27.40 -18.90 15.94
CA ARG A 107 27.09 -17.49 15.61
C ARG A 107 27.73 -17.05 14.31
N PHE A 108 28.97 -17.46 14.02
CA PHE A 108 29.65 -17.20 12.75
C PHE A 108 28.92 -17.90 11.60
N PHE A 109 28.67 -19.21 11.68
CA PHE A 109 27.97 -19.99 10.66
C PHE A 109 26.53 -19.51 10.41
N SER A 110 25.83 -19.00 11.43
CA SER A 110 24.47 -18.45 11.27
C SER A 110 24.39 -17.21 10.36
N ARG A 111 25.51 -16.52 10.12
CA ARG A 111 25.58 -15.38 9.17
C ARG A 111 25.57 -15.83 7.70
N PHE A 112 25.86 -17.10 7.44
CA PHE A 112 25.93 -17.68 6.09
C PHE A 112 24.66 -18.49 5.71
N GLN A 113 23.70 -18.66 6.63
CA GLN A 113 22.40 -19.22 6.30
C GLN A 113 21.54 -18.18 5.57
N VAL A 114 20.92 -18.59 4.46
CA VAL A 114 19.93 -17.76 3.76
C VAL A 114 18.79 -17.46 4.75
N PRO A 115 18.52 -16.18 5.07
CA PRO A 115 17.44 -15.82 5.97
C PRO A 115 16.09 -16.30 5.41
N LYS A 116 15.27 -16.90 6.25
CA LYS A 116 13.83 -16.99 5.97
C LYS A 116 13.26 -15.58 6.02
N ALA A 117 12.42 -15.23 5.05
CA ALA A 117 11.70 -13.96 5.05
C ALA A 117 10.80 -13.84 6.28
N THR A 118 10.54 -12.60 6.71
CA THR A 118 9.58 -12.31 7.78
C THR A 118 8.16 -12.63 7.32
N ASP A 119 7.31 -13.04 8.28
CA ASP A 119 5.87 -13.14 8.11
C ASP A 119 5.13 -12.08 8.97
N ASN A 120 5.83 -11.00 9.36
CA ASN A 120 5.22 -9.82 9.94
C ASN A 120 4.37 -9.08 8.89
N ALA A 121 3.14 -9.52 8.72
CA ALA A 121 2.22 -9.01 7.72
C ALA A 121 1.49 -7.75 8.22
N SER A 122 2.22 -6.63 8.36
CA SER A 122 1.75 -5.38 8.96
C SER A 122 1.22 -4.34 7.96
N VAL A 123 1.15 -4.64 6.66
CA VAL A 123 0.88 -3.63 5.63
C VAL A 123 -0.61 -3.53 5.32
N ASN A 124 -1.25 -4.60 4.83
CA ASN A 124 -2.62 -4.52 4.31
C ASN A 124 -3.45 -5.77 4.60
N PHE A 125 -4.78 -5.63 4.54
CA PHE A 125 -5.72 -6.71 4.31
C PHE A 125 -5.88 -6.93 2.80
N VAL A 126 -5.77 -8.17 2.35
CA VAL A 126 -5.90 -8.54 0.93
C VAL A 126 -6.87 -9.71 0.78
N LYS A 127 -7.50 -9.81 -0.39
CA LYS A 127 -8.52 -10.83 -0.68
C LYS A 127 -8.10 -11.77 -1.80
N TYR A 128 -8.19 -13.07 -1.56
CA TYR A 128 -8.00 -14.09 -2.60
C TYR A 128 -9.09 -15.13 -2.47
N LYS A 129 -9.76 -15.44 -3.58
CA LYS A 129 -10.87 -16.42 -3.61
C LYS A 129 -11.93 -16.24 -2.51
N GLY A 130 -12.22 -15.00 -2.12
CA GLY A 130 -13.21 -14.72 -1.08
C GLY A 130 -12.63 -14.57 0.34
N ASP A 131 -11.50 -15.20 0.63
CA ASP A 131 -10.86 -15.19 1.95
C ASP A 131 -10.04 -13.92 2.19
N TYR A 132 -9.96 -13.52 3.46
CA TYR A 132 -9.13 -12.41 3.93
C TYR A 132 -7.77 -12.90 4.41
N TYR A 133 -6.74 -12.20 3.97
CA TYR A 133 -5.36 -12.38 4.41
C TYR A 133 -4.82 -11.04 4.87
N VAL A 134 -3.83 -11.07 5.76
CA VAL A 134 -2.95 -9.91 5.96
C VAL A 134 -1.62 -10.16 5.25
N SER A 135 -1.10 -9.10 4.65
CA SER A 135 0.10 -9.15 3.80
C SER A 135 1.15 -8.11 4.20
N THR A 136 2.39 -8.43 3.84
CA THR A 136 3.56 -7.54 3.72
C THR A 136 4.17 -7.82 2.34
N GLU A 137 5.40 -7.37 2.08
CA GLU A 137 6.04 -7.50 0.76
C GLU A 137 7.01 -8.70 0.66
N THR A 138 6.64 -9.82 1.28
CA THR A 138 7.41 -11.07 1.22
C THR A 138 6.61 -12.16 0.51
N ASN A 139 7.12 -13.40 0.47
CA ASN A 139 6.37 -14.54 -0.02
C ASN A 139 5.34 -15.08 0.98
N TYR A 140 5.29 -14.53 2.20
CA TYR A 140 4.42 -15.02 3.27
C TYR A 140 3.23 -14.08 3.51
N MET A 141 2.05 -14.69 3.61
CA MET A 141 0.83 -14.05 4.10
C MET A 141 0.24 -14.88 5.24
N ARG A 142 -0.73 -14.31 5.97
CA ARG A 142 -1.50 -15.03 6.99
C ARG A 142 -2.97 -14.91 6.67
N ARG A 143 -3.68 -16.04 6.60
CA ARG A 143 -5.15 -16.00 6.53
C ARG A 143 -5.68 -15.57 7.88
N VAL A 144 -6.76 -14.80 7.89
CA VAL A 144 -7.36 -14.25 9.10
C VAL A 144 -8.88 -14.31 9.04
N ASP A 145 -9.51 -14.43 10.20
CA ASP A 145 -10.96 -14.27 10.30
C ASP A 145 -11.29 -12.75 10.38
N PRO A 146 -12.01 -12.18 9.41
CA PRO A 146 -12.33 -10.75 9.41
C PRO A 146 -13.36 -10.33 10.47
N GLN A 147 -14.04 -11.28 11.13
CA GLN A 147 -14.99 -10.99 12.21
C GLN A 147 -14.30 -11.00 13.58
N THR A 148 -13.44 -11.99 13.83
CA THR A 148 -12.79 -12.18 15.14
C THR A 148 -11.37 -11.63 15.21
N LEU A 149 -10.75 -11.34 14.05
CA LEU A 149 -9.32 -11.04 13.89
C LEU A 149 -8.40 -12.19 14.32
N GLU A 150 -8.92 -13.42 14.39
CA GLU A 150 -8.12 -14.59 14.70
C GLU A 150 -7.13 -14.88 13.57
N THR A 151 -5.87 -15.14 13.96
CA THR A 151 -4.83 -15.55 13.03
C THR A 151 -5.02 -17.02 12.70
N LYS A 152 -5.19 -17.32 11.41
CA LYS A 152 -5.24 -18.69 10.90
C LYS A 152 -3.87 -19.09 10.32
N GLU A 153 -3.85 -19.96 9.33
CA GLU A 153 -2.64 -20.54 8.78
C GLU A 153 -1.74 -19.54 8.03
N LYS A 154 -0.46 -19.92 7.94
CA LYS A 154 0.55 -19.25 7.11
C LYS A 154 0.44 -19.73 5.67
N VAL A 155 0.41 -18.79 4.74
CA VAL A 155 0.41 -19.06 3.31
C VAL A 155 1.75 -18.65 2.73
N ASP A 156 2.34 -19.53 1.91
CA ASP A 156 3.59 -19.29 1.20
C ASP A 156 3.31 -19.32 -0.30
N TRP A 157 3.48 -18.18 -0.98
CA TRP A 157 3.29 -18.05 -2.42
C TRP A 157 4.07 -19.10 -3.22
N SER A 158 5.26 -19.49 -2.75
CA SER A 158 6.13 -20.45 -3.44
C SER A 158 5.57 -21.88 -3.50
N GLN A 159 4.54 -22.18 -2.71
CA GLN A 159 3.82 -23.45 -2.77
C GLN A 159 2.84 -23.52 -3.95
N TYR A 160 2.45 -22.37 -4.51
CA TYR A 160 1.46 -22.27 -5.58
C TYR A 160 2.09 -21.85 -6.91
N ILE A 161 3.00 -20.88 -6.88
CA ILE A 161 3.65 -20.32 -8.07
C ILE A 161 5.10 -19.92 -7.79
N ALA A 162 5.94 -19.88 -8.83
CA ALA A 162 7.37 -19.61 -8.72
C ALA A 162 7.70 -18.12 -8.53
N VAL A 163 7.37 -17.57 -7.36
CA VAL A 163 7.67 -16.19 -6.95
C VAL A 163 8.37 -16.14 -5.59
N ASN A 164 9.20 -15.12 -5.39
CA ASN A 164 9.99 -14.88 -4.18
C ASN A 164 9.33 -13.85 -3.23
N SER A 165 8.37 -13.09 -3.73
CA SER A 165 7.59 -12.09 -2.99
C SER A 165 6.36 -11.72 -3.80
N ALA A 166 5.39 -11.08 -3.14
CA ALA A 166 4.27 -10.40 -3.77
C ALA A 166 3.99 -9.07 -3.06
N THR A 167 3.36 -8.10 -3.72
CA THR A 167 3.00 -6.83 -3.09
C THR A 167 1.81 -6.99 -2.12
N ALA A 168 1.61 -6.00 -1.26
CA ALA A 168 0.43 -5.90 -0.40
C ALA A 168 -0.75 -5.16 -1.07
N HIS A 169 -0.67 -4.90 -2.38
CA HIS A 169 -1.64 -4.11 -3.16
C HIS A 169 -2.15 -4.88 -4.38
N PRO A 170 -2.81 -6.04 -4.21
CA PRO A 170 -3.46 -6.70 -5.32
C PRO A 170 -4.64 -5.88 -5.82
N HIS A 171 -4.92 -6.02 -7.11
CA HIS A 171 -6.16 -5.54 -7.73
C HIS A 171 -7.18 -6.66 -7.83
N TYR A 172 -8.46 -6.29 -7.90
CA TYR A 172 -9.58 -7.21 -8.05
C TYR A 172 -10.39 -6.84 -9.30
N ASP A 173 -10.67 -7.82 -10.16
CA ASP A 173 -11.59 -7.62 -11.28
C ASP A 173 -13.05 -7.90 -10.88
N ARG A 174 -13.99 -7.56 -11.77
CA ARG A 174 -15.43 -7.78 -11.51
C ARG A 174 -15.87 -9.23 -11.62
N GLU A 175 -15.04 -10.09 -12.22
CA GLU A 175 -15.29 -11.52 -12.27
C GLU A 175 -14.84 -12.21 -10.96
N GLY A 176 -14.20 -11.46 -10.06
CA GLY A 176 -13.73 -11.91 -8.75
C GLY A 176 -12.30 -12.48 -8.78
N ALA A 177 -11.57 -12.36 -9.89
CA ALA A 177 -10.17 -12.72 -9.95
C ALA A 177 -9.30 -11.63 -9.29
N SER A 178 -8.21 -12.05 -8.64
CA SER A 178 -7.23 -11.15 -8.06
C SER A 178 -5.96 -11.11 -8.90
N TYR A 179 -5.42 -9.92 -9.12
CA TYR A 179 -4.14 -9.69 -9.78
C TYR A 179 -3.13 -9.13 -8.78
N ASN A 180 -1.88 -9.56 -8.84
CA ASN A 180 -0.82 -9.01 -8.00
C ASN A 180 0.51 -8.98 -8.77
N MET A 181 1.48 -8.24 -8.26
CA MET A 181 2.86 -8.29 -8.72
C MET A 181 3.72 -9.06 -7.73
N GLY A 182 4.66 -9.82 -8.25
CA GLY A 182 5.73 -10.44 -7.49
C GLY A 182 7.02 -10.47 -8.28
N ASN A 183 8.09 -11.04 -7.74
CA ASN A 183 9.32 -11.22 -8.51
C ASN A 183 9.87 -12.64 -8.43
N SER A 184 10.68 -13.01 -9.42
CA SER A 184 11.48 -14.23 -9.39
C SER A 184 12.92 -13.92 -9.80
N TYR A 185 13.87 -14.63 -9.22
CA TYR A 185 15.27 -14.48 -9.57
C TYR A 185 16.00 -15.82 -9.62
N GLY A 186 16.95 -15.92 -10.54
CA GLY A 186 17.76 -17.13 -10.73
C GLY A 186 18.88 -16.91 -11.74
N LYS A 187 19.41 -18.01 -12.30
CA LYS A 187 20.49 -17.95 -13.31
C LYS A 187 20.11 -17.13 -14.54
N SER A 188 18.82 -17.08 -14.88
CA SER A 188 18.30 -16.38 -16.05
C SER A 188 18.11 -14.87 -15.85
N GLY A 189 18.37 -14.35 -14.64
CA GLY A 189 18.21 -12.95 -14.28
C GLY A 189 17.11 -12.72 -13.23
N PHE A 190 16.66 -11.47 -13.15
CA PHE A 190 15.58 -11.02 -12.29
C PHE A 190 14.36 -10.68 -13.14
N PHE A 191 13.18 -11.10 -12.70
CA PHE A 191 11.91 -10.91 -13.40
C PHE A 191 10.85 -10.36 -12.45
N TYR A 192 10.04 -9.45 -12.94
CA TYR A 192 8.81 -9.00 -12.32
C TYR A 192 7.65 -9.79 -12.92
N ASN A 193 6.86 -10.45 -12.09
CA ASN A 193 5.84 -11.41 -12.49
C ASN A 193 4.47 -10.83 -12.19
N ILE A 194 3.60 -10.81 -13.20
CA ILE A 194 2.18 -10.53 -13.03
C ILE A 194 1.51 -11.84 -12.62
N ILE A 195 0.96 -11.85 -11.43
CA ILE A 195 0.26 -12.97 -10.79
C ILE A 195 -1.23 -12.78 -11.03
N ARG A 196 -1.93 -13.86 -11.42
CA ARG A 196 -3.40 -13.93 -11.42
C ARG A 196 -3.85 -15.10 -10.56
N VAL A 197 -4.74 -14.83 -9.61
CA VAL A 197 -5.48 -15.84 -8.84
C VAL A 197 -6.91 -15.85 -9.36
N PRO A 198 -7.46 -17.01 -9.79
CA PRO A 198 -8.81 -17.07 -10.31
C PRO A 198 -9.86 -16.76 -9.21
N PRO A 199 -11.10 -16.42 -9.61
CA PRO A 199 -12.20 -16.31 -8.66
C PRO A 199 -12.44 -17.62 -7.89
N PRO A 200 -13.16 -17.58 -6.77
CA PRO A 200 -13.59 -18.81 -6.10
C PRO A 200 -14.44 -19.66 -7.04
N GLU A 201 -14.24 -20.97 -7.04
CA GLU A 201 -15.09 -21.89 -7.79
C GLU A 201 -16.49 -21.95 -7.15
N ASP A 202 -17.55 -22.17 -7.93
CA ASP A 202 -18.94 -22.31 -7.40
C ASP A 202 -19.10 -23.46 -6.37
N LYS A 203 -18.09 -24.34 -6.29
CA LYS A 203 -17.95 -25.43 -5.31
C LYS A 203 -16.71 -25.25 -4.42
N ALA A 204 -16.31 -24.02 -4.11
CA ALA A 204 -15.13 -23.75 -3.31
C ALA A 204 -15.24 -24.39 -1.92
N ALA A 205 -14.26 -25.26 -1.64
CA ALA A 205 -13.86 -25.94 -0.41
C ALA A 205 -14.96 -26.39 0.59
N THR A 206 -15.09 -27.70 0.76
CA THR A 206 -15.71 -28.34 1.93
C THR A 206 -14.92 -28.15 3.24
N GLU A 207 -13.73 -27.54 3.18
CA GLU A 207 -12.78 -27.41 4.30
C GLU A 207 -12.33 -25.95 4.50
N ASP A 208 -12.30 -25.48 5.75
CA ASP A 208 -11.88 -24.12 6.15
C ASP A 208 -10.35 -23.95 6.07
N SER A 209 -9.80 -23.93 4.86
CA SER A 209 -8.36 -23.76 4.60
C SER A 209 -8.08 -22.84 3.41
N ALA A 210 -6.92 -22.18 3.44
CA ALA A 210 -6.46 -21.28 2.41
C ALA A 210 -6.23 -22.04 1.11
N ASP A 211 -6.79 -21.50 0.03
CA ASP A 211 -6.63 -22.05 -1.29
C ASP A 211 -6.24 -20.95 -2.29
N LEU A 212 -5.05 -21.07 -2.86
CA LEU A 212 -4.61 -20.28 -4.02
C LEU A 212 -4.42 -21.16 -5.26
N ASN A 213 -4.97 -22.38 -5.29
CA ASN A 213 -4.85 -23.28 -6.43
C ASN A 213 -5.39 -22.62 -7.71
N GLY A 214 -4.71 -22.87 -8.82
CA GLY A 214 -5.00 -22.21 -10.08
C GLY A 214 -4.37 -20.83 -10.23
N ALA A 215 -3.66 -20.32 -9.21
CA ALA A 215 -2.79 -19.16 -9.36
C ALA A 215 -1.77 -19.39 -10.48
N LYS A 216 -1.53 -18.35 -11.29
CA LYS A 216 -0.62 -18.39 -12.44
C LYS A 216 0.20 -17.12 -12.52
N VAL A 217 1.43 -17.24 -13.01
CA VAL A 217 2.17 -16.11 -13.56
C VAL A 217 1.71 -15.96 -15.01
N ILE A 218 1.04 -14.85 -15.33
CA ILE A 218 0.51 -14.60 -16.68
C ILE A 218 1.50 -13.84 -17.57
N CYS A 219 2.47 -13.14 -16.97
CA CYS A 219 3.55 -12.46 -17.68
C CYS A 219 4.78 -12.33 -16.77
N SER A 220 5.98 -12.40 -17.36
CA SER A 220 7.26 -12.22 -16.67
C SER A 220 8.08 -11.17 -17.41
N ILE A 221 8.14 -9.97 -16.84
CA ILE A 221 8.89 -8.83 -17.37
C ILE A 221 10.33 -8.93 -16.87
N ARG A 222 11.30 -8.92 -17.78
CA ARG A 222 12.72 -8.99 -17.39
C ARG A 222 13.18 -7.62 -16.87
N ALA A 223 13.85 -7.61 -15.72
CA ALA A 223 14.44 -6.38 -15.20
C ALA A 223 15.45 -5.78 -16.18
N ALA A 224 15.37 -4.47 -16.40
CA ALA A 224 16.32 -3.75 -17.25
C ALA A 224 17.75 -3.92 -16.72
N GLU A 225 17.90 -3.89 -15.39
CA GLU A 225 19.16 -4.10 -14.69
C GLU A 225 19.06 -5.31 -13.74
N ALA A 226 19.40 -6.51 -14.22
CA ALA A 226 19.21 -7.74 -13.45
C ALA A 226 19.94 -7.80 -12.09
N ARG A 227 21.00 -7.01 -11.89
CA ARG A 227 21.73 -6.90 -10.60
C ARG A 227 21.23 -5.77 -9.70
N ARG A 228 20.41 -4.89 -10.26
CA ARG A 228 19.83 -3.70 -9.61
C ARG A 228 18.35 -3.60 -10.02
N PRO A 229 17.51 -4.58 -9.67
CA PRO A 229 16.08 -4.49 -9.96
C PRO A 229 15.46 -3.32 -9.22
N SER A 230 14.34 -2.84 -9.73
CA SER A 230 13.52 -1.80 -9.14
C SER A 230 12.74 -2.32 -7.94
N TYR A 231 12.60 -1.49 -6.92
CA TYR A 231 11.58 -1.63 -5.89
C TYR A 231 10.23 -1.12 -6.41
N TYR A 232 9.16 -1.83 -6.09
CA TYR A 232 7.80 -1.49 -6.46
C TYR A 232 6.85 -1.89 -5.34
N HIS A 233 5.87 -1.02 -5.06
CA HIS A 233 4.90 -1.18 -3.97
C HIS A 233 3.52 -1.57 -4.49
N SER A 234 3.14 -1.05 -5.65
CA SER A 234 1.90 -1.36 -6.35
C SER A 234 2.13 -1.36 -7.87
N PHE A 235 1.06 -1.56 -8.63
CA PHE A 235 1.06 -1.56 -10.09
C PHE A 235 -0.28 -1.03 -10.59
N VAL A 236 -0.34 -0.63 -11.86
CA VAL A 236 -1.57 -0.06 -12.43
C VAL A 236 -2.37 -1.14 -13.13
N MET A 237 -3.70 -1.09 -13.00
CA MET A 237 -4.61 -1.98 -13.71
C MET A 237 -5.82 -1.22 -14.27
N SER A 238 -6.09 -1.43 -15.55
CA SER A 238 -7.34 -1.06 -16.24
C SER A 238 -8.18 -2.31 -16.58
N GLU A 239 -9.26 -2.15 -17.34
CA GLU A 239 -10.08 -3.28 -17.79
C GLU A 239 -9.27 -4.30 -18.62
N ASN A 240 -8.37 -3.84 -19.50
CA ASN A 240 -7.65 -4.72 -20.41
C ASN A 240 -6.14 -4.74 -20.20
N TYR A 241 -5.58 -3.77 -19.49
CA TYR A 241 -4.13 -3.61 -19.38
C TYR A 241 -3.63 -3.56 -17.94
N ILE A 242 -2.44 -4.11 -17.74
CA ILE A 242 -1.63 -3.94 -16.54
C ILE A 242 -0.38 -3.14 -16.92
N VAL A 243 0.03 -2.21 -16.07
CA VAL A 243 1.30 -1.50 -16.21
C VAL A 243 2.17 -1.71 -14.98
N PHE A 244 3.34 -2.30 -15.22
CA PHE A 244 4.39 -2.36 -14.22
C PHE A 244 5.27 -1.11 -14.32
N ILE A 245 5.50 -0.46 -13.18
CA ILE A 245 6.27 0.78 -13.07
C ILE A 245 7.68 0.44 -12.58
N GLU A 246 8.65 0.41 -13.48
CA GLU A 246 10.06 0.23 -13.13
C GLU A 246 10.66 1.61 -12.78
N GLN A 247 10.51 2.01 -11.53
CA GLN A 247 11.00 3.29 -10.99
C GLN A 247 12.51 3.23 -10.62
N PRO A 248 13.18 4.38 -10.42
CA PRO A 248 14.61 4.43 -10.15
C PRO A 248 15.00 4.16 -8.68
N ILE A 249 14.17 3.45 -7.91
CA ILE A 249 14.57 2.91 -6.59
C ILE A 249 15.18 1.53 -6.82
N LYS A 250 16.50 1.42 -6.72
CA LYS A 250 17.24 0.20 -7.07
C LYS A 250 17.56 -0.63 -5.83
N LEU A 251 17.38 -1.94 -5.94
CA LEU A 251 17.78 -2.93 -4.94
C LEU A 251 19.15 -3.49 -5.32
N ASP A 252 20.21 -3.12 -4.59
CA ASP A 252 21.54 -3.67 -4.85
C ASP A 252 21.62 -5.12 -4.34
N LEU A 253 21.52 -6.10 -5.25
CA LEU A 253 21.51 -7.53 -4.87
C LEU A 253 22.82 -7.98 -4.21
N LEU A 254 23.96 -7.30 -4.45
CA LEU A 254 25.21 -7.62 -3.77
C LEU A 254 25.16 -7.11 -2.32
N LYS A 255 24.66 -5.90 -2.09
CA LYS A 255 24.39 -5.40 -0.73
C LYS A 255 23.37 -6.29 -0.03
N PHE A 256 22.33 -6.75 -0.72
CA PHE A 256 21.35 -7.71 -0.19
C PHE A 256 21.96 -9.04 0.24
N MET A 257 22.98 -9.55 -0.46
CA MET A 257 23.66 -10.78 -0.03
C MET A 257 24.60 -10.54 1.16
N LEU A 258 25.16 -9.33 1.30
CA LEU A 258 26.20 -9.02 2.28
C LEU A 258 25.71 -8.25 3.52
N TYR A 259 24.48 -7.73 3.53
CA TYR A 259 24.02 -6.80 4.58
C TYR A 259 24.15 -7.38 5.99
N ARG A 260 23.84 -8.68 6.19
CA ARG A 260 23.99 -9.34 7.50
C ARG A 260 25.44 -9.52 7.93
N ILE A 261 26.34 -9.77 6.98
CA ILE A 261 27.80 -9.87 7.25
C ILE A 261 28.32 -8.48 7.66
N GLN A 262 27.82 -7.43 7.03
CA GLN A 262 28.16 -6.04 7.32
C GLN A 262 27.43 -5.46 8.54
N GLY A 263 26.50 -6.19 9.17
CA GLY A 263 25.68 -5.69 10.27
C GLY A 263 24.72 -4.55 9.91
N LYS A 264 24.37 -4.42 8.62
CA LYS A 264 23.42 -3.42 8.11
C LYS A 264 22.01 -4.01 8.06
N SER A 265 20.98 -3.16 7.97
CA SER A 265 19.58 -3.54 7.76
C SER A 265 19.14 -3.41 6.29
N PHE A 266 17.98 -3.97 5.94
CA PHE A 266 17.54 -4.12 4.55
C PHE A 266 17.24 -2.79 3.87
N HIS A 267 16.69 -1.78 4.56
CA HIS A 267 16.45 -0.46 3.94
C HIS A 267 17.71 0.17 3.31
N LYS A 268 18.92 -0.16 3.82
CA LYS A 268 20.21 0.32 3.25
C LYS A 268 20.62 -0.37 1.94
N VAL A 269 19.81 -1.31 1.46
CA VAL A 269 19.95 -1.99 0.16
C VAL A 269 19.29 -1.18 -0.95
N MET A 270 18.32 -0.33 -0.61
CA MET A 270 17.57 0.51 -1.53
C MET A 270 18.32 1.82 -1.80
N THR A 271 18.44 2.22 -3.05
CA THR A 271 19.04 3.50 -3.45
C THR A 271 18.21 4.19 -4.52
N TRP A 272 17.97 5.49 -4.35
CA TRP A 272 17.42 6.34 -5.40
C TRP A 272 18.51 6.62 -6.45
N GLU A 273 18.27 6.20 -7.69
CA GLU A 273 19.21 6.27 -8.81
C GLU A 273 18.53 6.93 -10.03
N PRO A 274 18.26 8.25 -9.96
CA PRO A 274 17.42 8.97 -10.94
C PRO A 274 17.97 8.96 -12.37
N GLN A 275 19.27 8.64 -12.55
CA GLN A 275 19.88 8.47 -13.87
C GLN A 275 19.23 7.37 -14.73
N TYR A 276 18.49 6.43 -14.13
CA TYR A 276 17.76 5.39 -14.86
C TYR A 276 16.40 5.85 -15.40
N GLY A 277 15.88 7.00 -14.96
CA GLY A 277 14.51 7.44 -15.26
C GLY A 277 13.45 6.44 -14.79
N THR A 278 12.26 6.55 -15.36
CA THR A 278 11.13 5.64 -15.09
C THR A 278 10.73 4.92 -16.37
N VAL A 279 10.45 3.61 -16.29
CA VAL A 279 9.93 2.82 -17.42
C VAL A 279 8.57 2.23 -17.05
N PHE A 280 7.57 2.43 -17.89
CA PHE A 280 6.27 1.79 -17.80
C PHE A 280 6.20 0.62 -18.79
N HIS A 281 6.02 -0.57 -18.25
CA HIS A 281 5.88 -1.82 -19.00
C HIS A 281 4.40 -2.16 -19.14
N LEU A 282 3.86 -2.02 -20.36
CA LEU A 282 2.45 -2.26 -20.66
C LEU A 282 2.23 -3.73 -21.03
N VAL A 283 1.24 -4.37 -20.41
CA VAL A 283 0.90 -5.78 -20.64
C VAL A 283 -0.60 -5.92 -20.86
N ASP A 284 -1.00 -6.64 -21.91
CA ASP A 284 -2.38 -7.07 -22.10
C ASP A 284 -2.72 -8.12 -21.03
N ARG A 285 -3.69 -7.80 -20.16
CA ARG A 285 -4.02 -8.58 -18.96
C ARG A 285 -4.61 -9.95 -19.29
N HIS A 286 -5.26 -10.07 -20.44
CA HIS A 286 -6.00 -11.28 -20.82
C HIS A 286 -5.08 -12.30 -21.49
N THR A 287 -4.15 -11.82 -22.32
CA THR A 287 -3.21 -12.66 -23.07
C THR A 287 -1.86 -12.80 -22.38
N GLY A 288 -1.52 -11.91 -21.44
CA GLY A 288 -0.20 -11.83 -20.82
C GLY A 288 0.89 -11.27 -21.75
N LYS A 289 0.51 -10.76 -22.93
CA LYS A 289 1.46 -10.25 -23.91
C LYS A 289 2.00 -8.88 -23.48
N GLU A 290 3.31 -8.81 -23.26
CA GLU A 290 4.02 -7.54 -23.07
C GLU A 290 4.06 -6.74 -24.38
N SER A 291 3.84 -5.44 -24.27
CA SER A 291 4.00 -4.48 -25.36
C SER A 291 5.47 -4.42 -25.80
N GLU A 292 5.70 -4.42 -27.11
CA GLU A 292 7.05 -4.19 -27.67
C GLU A 292 7.51 -2.73 -27.50
N VAL A 293 6.55 -1.83 -27.22
CA VAL A 293 6.81 -0.42 -26.94
C VAL A 293 7.13 -0.24 -25.46
N ARG A 294 8.24 0.43 -25.20
CA ARG A 294 8.65 0.89 -23.87
C ARG A 294 8.31 2.35 -23.69
N TYR A 295 7.58 2.66 -22.63
CA TYR A 295 7.21 4.03 -22.29
C TYR A 295 8.15 4.55 -21.20
N HIS A 296 8.87 5.61 -21.50
CA HIS A 296 9.83 6.24 -20.61
C HIS A 296 9.25 7.53 -20.04
N ALA A 297 9.62 7.88 -18.81
CA ALA A 297 9.33 9.19 -18.23
C ALA A 297 10.53 9.69 -17.41
N ALA A 298 10.45 10.95 -17.00
CA ALA A 298 11.36 11.51 -15.99
C ALA A 298 11.40 10.61 -14.74
N PRO A 299 12.52 10.60 -14.00
CA PRO A 299 12.61 9.85 -12.75
C PRO A 299 11.51 10.30 -11.79
N MET A 300 10.75 9.35 -11.26
CA MET A 300 9.69 9.60 -10.30
C MET A 300 9.58 8.44 -9.32
N PHE A 301 9.12 8.75 -8.12
CA PHE A 301 8.83 7.80 -7.06
C PHE A 301 7.31 7.64 -6.94
N THR A 302 6.82 6.41 -6.79
CA THR A 302 5.43 6.16 -6.46
C THR A 302 5.28 4.92 -5.59
N LEU A 303 4.38 5.01 -4.60
CA LEU A 303 3.91 3.88 -3.81
C LEU A 303 2.55 3.42 -4.31
N HIS A 304 1.62 4.37 -4.48
CA HIS A 304 0.22 4.07 -4.76
C HIS A 304 -0.26 4.65 -6.08
N GLN A 305 -0.85 3.79 -6.89
CA GLN A 305 -1.72 4.20 -7.97
C GLN A 305 -3.07 4.67 -7.43
N ILE A 306 -3.69 5.65 -8.09
CA ILE A 306 -5.02 6.16 -7.77
C ILE A 306 -6.06 5.35 -8.55
N ASN A 307 -5.99 5.40 -9.89
CA ASN A 307 -6.82 4.61 -10.79
C ASN A 307 -6.20 4.61 -12.20
N ALA A 308 -6.70 3.73 -13.08
CA ALA A 308 -6.43 3.81 -14.51
C ALA A 308 -7.63 3.36 -15.33
N TYR A 309 -7.73 3.85 -16.55
CA TYR A 309 -8.81 3.51 -17.47
C TYR A 309 -8.41 3.73 -18.92
N GLU A 310 -9.15 3.11 -19.83
CA GLU A 310 -8.94 3.24 -21.26
C GLU A 310 -9.87 4.32 -21.83
N ASP A 311 -9.33 5.20 -22.68
CA ASP A 311 -10.08 6.24 -23.38
C ASP A 311 -9.59 6.36 -24.83
N ASN A 312 -10.44 6.01 -25.79
CA ASN A 312 -10.23 6.22 -27.24
C ASN A 312 -8.83 5.80 -27.77
N GLY A 313 -8.34 4.62 -27.37
CA GLY A 313 -7.03 4.10 -27.82
C GLY A 313 -5.85 4.54 -26.96
N PHE A 314 -6.11 5.18 -25.82
CA PHE A 314 -5.13 5.53 -24.80
C PHE A 314 -5.43 4.82 -23.48
N LEU A 315 -4.37 4.54 -22.72
CA LEU A 315 -4.47 4.18 -21.31
C LEU A 315 -4.13 5.41 -20.47
N VAL A 316 -5.06 5.84 -19.64
CA VAL A 316 -4.93 6.95 -18.70
C VAL A 316 -4.64 6.38 -17.32
N MET A 317 -3.59 6.87 -16.66
CA MET A 317 -3.15 6.37 -15.37
C MET A 317 -2.87 7.53 -14.41
N ASP A 318 -3.48 7.48 -13.24
CA ASP A 318 -3.34 8.48 -12.19
C ASP A 318 -2.63 7.87 -10.98
N MET A 319 -1.61 8.55 -10.44
CA MET A 319 -0.75 8.01 -9.38
C MET A 319 -0.32 9.10 -8.40
N CYS A 320 -0.02 8.71 -7.15
CA CYS A 320 0.69 9.56 -6.19
C CYS A 320 2.18 9.52 -6.51
N CYS A 321 2.74 10.64 -6.94
CA CYS A 321 4.11 10.71 -7.46
C CYS A 321 4.96 11.75 -6.73
N GLY A 322 6.16 11.35 -6.31
CA GLY A 322 7.23 12.23 -5.84
C GLY A 322 8.36 12.36 -6.86
N ASP A 323 9.13 13.44 -6.76
CA ASP A 323 10.33 13.67 -7.57
C ASP A 323 11.61 13.09 -6.95
N ASP A 324 11.49 12.51 -5.76
CA ASP A 324 12.58 11.88 -5.00
C ASP A 324 12.06 10.65 -4.22
N GLY A 325 12.84 9.57 -4.27
CA GLY A 325 12.55 8.28 -3.62
C GLY A 325 13.39 7.99 -2.37
N GLU A 326 14.20 8.93 -1.86
CA GLU A 326 14.99 8.75 -0.64
C GLU A 326 14.11 8.61 0.64
N VAL A 327 12.86 9.09 0.57
CA VAL A 327 11.90 9.19 1.68
C VAL A 327 11.67 7.87 2.45
N ILE A 328 11.77 6.70 1.79
CA ILE A 328 11.53 5.40 2.44
C ILE A 328 12.52 5.17 3.59
N GLY A 329 13.79 5.58 3.42
CA GLY A 329 14.82 5.42 4.44
C GLY A 329 14.61 6.29 5.68
N ASP A 330 13.80 7.34 5.56
CA ASP A 330 13.62 8.35 6.59
C ASP A 330 12.54 8.02 7.64
N PHE A 331 11.75 6.96 7.42
CA PHE A 331 10.73 6.44 8.36
C PHE A 331 11.32 5.66 9.55
N THR A 332 12.49 6.09 10.05
CA THR A 332 13.09 5.54 11.27
C THR A 332 12.27 5.96 12.50
N LEU A 333 12.13 5.08 13.49
CA LEU A 333 11.43 5.41 14.74
C LEU A 333 12.08 6.56 15.49
N GLU A 334 13.39 6.77 15.32
CA GLU A 334 14.09 7.94 15.84
C GLU A 334 13.53 9.23 15.23
N ASN A 335 13.47 9.32 13.89
CA ASN A 335 12.91 10.48 13.20
C ASN A 335 11.43 10.70 13.55
N LEU A 336 10.64 9.64 13.59
CA LEU A 336 9.19 9.71 13.84
C LEU A 336 8.83 10.08 15.28
N ARG A 337 9.73 9.82 16.24
CA ARG A 337 9.54 10.11 17.66
C ARG A 337 10.21 11.41 18.10
N ARG A 338 10.85 12.17 17.19
CA ARG A 338 11.39 13.49 17.53
C ARG A 338 10.32 14.37 18.16
N GLU A 339 10.75 15.26 19.04
CA GLU A 339 9.86 16.24 19.67
C GLU A 339 9.41 17.27 18.63
N SER A 340 8.22 17.83 18.83
CA SER A 340 7.69 18.89 17.97
C SER A 340 8.53 20.17 18.12
N GLY A 341 8.85 20.84 17.02
CA GLY A 341 9.65 22.07 16.99
C GLY A 341 10.38 22.26 15.66
N GLU A 342 11.25 23.27 15.59
CA GLU A 342 11.91 23.69 14.35
C GLU A 342 12.70 22.58 13.64
N GLU A 343 13.34 21.67 14.37
CA GLU A 343 14.09 20.56 13.77
C GLU A 343 13.18 19.53 13.09
N MET A 344 11.99 19.31 13.66
CA MET A 344 10.99 18.44 13.07
C MET A 344 10.40 19.10 11.82
N ASP A 345 10.09 20.40 11.88
CA ASP A 345 9.59 21.14 10.72
C ASP A 345 10.62 21.17 9.59
N LYS A 346 11.93 21.32 9.90
CA LYS A 346 13.01 21.21 8.91
C LYS A 346 13.05 19.83 8.27
N PHE A 347 12.96 18.76 9.07
CA PHE A 347 12.93 17.40 8.56
C PHE A 347 11.71 17.16 7.65
N TYR A 348 10.52 17.62 8.06
CA TYR A 348 9.31 17.51 7.24
C TYR A 348 9.42 18.26 5.92
N ASN A 349 9.91 19.50 5.97
CA ASN A 349 10.09 20.33 4.78
C ASN A 349 11.18 19.81 3.82
N SER A 350 12.07 18.92 4.29
CA SER A 350 13.03 18.23 3.40
C SER A 350 12.45 17.01 2.71
N LEU A 351 11.32 16.46 3.15
CA LEU A 351 10.74 15.28 2.51
C LEU A 351 10.09 15.66 1.17
N CYS A 352 10.21 14.76 0.20
CA CYS A 352 9.51 14.87 -1.05
C CYS A 352 8.00 14.87 -0.83
N ARG A 353 7.31 15.77 -1.53
CA ARG A 353 5.85 15.78 -1.59
C ARG A 353 5.39 14.83 -2.69
N ASN A 354 4.42 13.99 -2.35
CA ASN A 354 3.74 13.18 -3.36
C ASN A 354 2.53 13.96 -3.87
N LEU A 355 2.37 14.02 -5.19
CA LEU A 355 1.36 14.81 -5.89
C LEU A 355 0.63 13.92 -6.91
N PRO A 356 -0.67 14.16 -7.17
CA PRO A 356 -1.43 13.35 -8.10
C PRO A 356 -1.06 13.71 -9.54
N ARG A 357 -0.45 12.75 -10.25
CA ARG A 357 -0.01 12.90 -11.64
C ARG A 357 -0.75 11.95 -12.57
N ARG A 358 -1.16 12.47 -13.73
CA ARG A 358 -1.77 11.72 -14.84
C ARG A 358 -0.77 11.49 -15.96
N TYR A 359 -0.60 10.23 -16.35
CA TYR A 359 0.11 9.81 -17.55
C TYR A 359 -0.89 9.24 -18.56
N VAL A 360 -0.63 9.45 -19.86
CA VAL A 360 -1.50 8.99 -20.95
C VAL A 360 -0.66 8.25 -21.98
N LEU A 361 -0.88 6.95 -22.11
CA LEU A 361 -0.10 6.04 -22.96
C LEU A 361 -0.90 5.71 -24.23
N PRO A 362 -0.39 5.98 -25.44
CA PRO A 362 -1.02 5.49 -26.67
C PRO A 362 -0.92 3.96 -26.73
N LEU A 363 -2.05 3.25 -26.87
CA LEU A 363 -2.07 1.78 -26.87
C LEU A 363 -1.55 1.17 -28.19
N THR A 364 -1.54 1.96 -29.27
CA THR A 364 -1.04 1.54 -30.58
C THR A 364 0.07 2.47 -31.03
N VAL A 365 1.29 1.94 -31.10
CA VAL A 365 2.48 2.63 -31.64
C VAL A 365 3.24 1.63 -32.51
N ASP A 366 3.38 1.95 -33.79
CA ASP A 366 3.98 1.10 -34.81
C ASP A 366 5.07 1.83 -35.59
N GLU A 367 5.57 1.23 -36.67
CA GLU A 367 6.59 1.83 -37.54
C GLU A 367 6.10 3.12 -38.23
N GLN A 368 4.81 3.20 -38.57
CA GLN A 368 4.19 4.31 -39.29
C GLN A 368 3.92 5.51 -38.39
N THR A 369 3.84 5.27 -37.08
CA THR A 369 3.64 6.32 -36.07
C THR A 369 4.75 7.37 -36.15
N PRO A 370 4.41 8.67 -36.28
CA PRO A 370 5.38 9.73 -36.51
C PRO A 370 6.35 9.87 -35.34
N LEU A 371 7.61 10.12 -35.68
CA LEU A 371 8.61 10.51 -34.70
C LEU A 371 8.39 11.96 -34.27
N ASP A 372 8.78 12.21 -33.03
CA ASP A 372 8.88 13.54 -32.45
C ASP A 372 7.61 14.40 -32.38
N GLN A 373 6.43 13.77 -32.51
CA GLN A 373 5.13 14.43 -32.36
C GLN A 373 4.43 13.98 -31.08
N ASN A 374 3.60 14.86 -30.50
CA ASN A 374 2.71 14.45 -29.42
C ASN A 374 1.62 13.53 -29.98
N LEU A 375 1.61 12.29 -29.51
CA LEU A 375 0.67 11.25 -29.86
C LEU A 375 -0.64 11.34 -29.07
N VAL A 376 -0.65 12.07 -27.94
CA VAL A 376 -1.88 12.34 -27.19
C VAL A 376 -2.70 13.37 -27.95
N THR A 377 -3.69 12.89 -28.70
CA THR A 377 -4.56 13.71 -29.56
C THR A 377 -5.82 14.22 -28.85
N LEU A 378 -6.12 13.66 -27.67
CA LEU A 378 -7.30 13.99 -26.88
C LEU A 378 -7.09 15.32 -26.12
N HIS A 379 -7.91 16.33 -26.43
CA HIS A 379 -7.75 17.70 -25.93
C HIS A 379 -8.02 17.87 -24.42
N ASN A 380 -8.68 16.91 -23.79
CA ASN A 380 -8.97 16.89 -22.36
C ASN A 380 -7.77 16.48 -21.50
N TYR A 381 -6.66 16.04 -22.10
CA TYR A 381 -5.43 15.68 -21.40
C TYR A 381 -4.30 16.66 -21.71
N LYS A 382 -3.57 17.09 -20.67
CA LYS A 382 -2.35 17.90 -20.83
C LYS A 382 -1.07 17.07 -20.88
N ALA A 383 -1.15 15.81 -20.46
CA ALA A 383 -0.06 14.85 -20.59
C ALA A 383 0.31 14.66 -22.07
N THR A 384 1.58 14.37 -22.34
CA THR A 384 2.07 14.17 -23.71
C THR A 384 2.78 12.83 -23.83
N ALA A 385 2.78 12.26 -25.03
CA ALA A 385 3.49 11.04 -25.35
C ALA A 385 4.18 11.24 -26.70
N LYS A 386 5.50 11.10 -26.76
CA LYS A 386 6.30 11.41 -27.95
C LYS A 386 7.13 10.20 -28.33
N LYS A 387 6.89 9.61 -29.50
CA LYS A 387 7.76 8.54 -30.02
C LYS A 387 9.13 9.11 -30.35
N THR A 388 10.17 8.67 -29.64
CA THR A 388 11.54 9.19 -29.81
C THR A 388 12.34 8.36 -30.81
N LYS A 389 12.08 7.06 -30.88
CA LYS A 389 12.63 6.12 -31.87
C LYS A 389 11.74 4.87 -31.94
N PRO A 390 11.94 3.94 -32.89
CA PRO A 390 11.15 2.70 -32.94
C PRO A 390 11.15 1.97 -31.59
N GLY A 391 9.96 1.61 -31.11
CA GLY A 391 9.75 0.91 -29.83
C GLY A 391 9.90 1.76 -28.56
N GLU A 392 10.15 3.07 -28.65
CA GLU A 392 10.27 3.93 -27.46
C GLU A 392 9.40 5.20 -27.54
N VAL A 393 8.68 5.46 -26.46
CA VAL A 393 7.81 6.62 -26.28
C VAL A 393 8.22 7.35 -25.00
N LEU A 394 8.50 8.64 -25.09
CA LEU A 394 8.75 9.50 -23.93
C LEU A 394 7.43 10.16 -23.49
N LEU A 395 7.06 9.99 -22.23
CA LEU A 395 5.87 10.55 -21.61
C LEU A 395 6.21 11.79 -20.79
N THR A 396 5.29 12.75 -20.79
CA THR A 396 5.17 13.77 -19.75
C THR A 396 3.83 13.62 -19.05
N HIS A 397 3.73 14.11 -17.82
CA HIS A 397 2.51 14.03 -17.03
C HIS A 397 1.71 15.32 -17.05
N GLU A 398 0.46 15.20 -16.63
CA GLU A 398 -0.39 16.30 -16.18
C GLU A 398 -0.50 16.27 -14.66
N GLU A 399 -0.36 17.43 -14.01
CA GLU A 399 -0.68 17.58 -12.59
C GLU A 399 -2.20 17.66 -12.39
N LEU A 400 -2.75 16.85 -11.48
CA LEU A 400 -4.20 16.77 -11.21
C LEU A 400 -4.65 17.61 -10.01
N TYR A 401 -3.88 18.65 -9.67
CA TYR A 401 -4.14 19.50 -8.51
C TYR A 401 -3.99 20.99 -8.87
N ASP A 402 -4.49 21.85 -8.00
CA ASP A 402 -4.20 23.28 -7.97
C ASP A 402 -3.34 23.65 -6.75
N ASP A 403 -2.82 24.88 -6.69
CA ASP A 403 -1.89 25.28 -5.61
C ASP A 403 -2.46 25.13 -4.18
N GLU A 404 -3.78 24.93 -4.01
CA GLU A 404 -4.39 24.68 -2.71
C GLU A 404 -3.85 23.40 -2.07
N LEU A 405 -3.64 22.33 -2.84
CA LEU A 405 -3.11 21.05 -2.32
C LEU A 405 -1.75 21.22 -1.63
N LEU A 406 -0.93 22.17 -2.09
CA LEU A 406 0.40 22.42 -1.54
C LEU A 406 0.37 22.90 -0.09
N GLN A 407 -0.77 23.43 0.38
CA GLN A 407 -0.99 23.82 1.78
C GLN A 407 -1.20 22.62 2.72
N TYR A 408 -1.43 21.44 2.15
CA TYR A 408 -1.64 20.17 2.85
C TYR A 408 -0.49 19.18 2.61
N GLY A 409 0.65 19.65 2.11
CA GLY A 409 1.89 18.89 2.00
C GLY A 409 1.92 17.80 0.92
N GLY A 410 0.95 17.80 0.01
CA GLY A 410 0.75 16.73 -0.96
C GLY A 410 -0.23 15.67 -0.46
N LEU A 411 -0.22 14.50 -1.10
CA LEU A 411 -1.16 13.43 -0.78
C LEU A 411 -0.57 12.04 -0.94
N GLU A 412 -1.13 11.11 -0.17
CA GLU A 412 -0.87 9.67 -0.26
C GLU A 412 -2.08 8.88 0.25
N PHE A 413 -2.02 7.55 0.17
CA PHE A 413 -3.12 6.64 0.52
C PHE A 413 -4.41 6.95 -0.27
N PRO A 414 -4.35 6.95 -1.61
CA PRO A 414 -5.51 7.24 -2.44
C PRO A 414 -6.53 6.09 -2.40
N GLN A 415 -7.80 6.44 -2.39
CA GLN A 415 -8.94 5.52 -2.43
C GLN A 415 -10.01 6.10 -3.36
N ILE A 416 -10.73 5.23 -4.05
CA ILE A 416 -11.83 5.60 -4.96
C ILE A 416 -13.08 4.79 -4.61
N ASN A 417 -14.19 5.02 -5.32
CA ASN A 417 -15.26 4.04 -5.40
C ASN A 417 -14.80 2.82 -6.22
N TYR A 418 -13.96 1.98 -5.60
CA TYR A 418 -13.17 0.96 -6.28
C TYR A 418 -14.05 -0.09 -6.97
N GLU A 419 -15.09 -0.56 -6.30
CA GLU A 419 -15.98 -1.61 -6.83
C GLU A 419 -16.62 -1.22 -8.17
N GLN A 420 -17.05 0.03 -8.31
CA GLN A 420 -17.71 0.49 -9.52
C GLN A 420 -16.75 1.10 -10.55
N TYR A 421 -15.72 1.82 -10.10
CA TYR A 421 -14.90 2.70 -10.93
C TYR A 421 -13.43 2.29 -11.11
N ASN A 422 -12.92 1.28 -10.40
CA ASN A 422 -11.58 0.76 -10.68
C ASN A 422 -11.51 0.25 -12.13
N GLY A 423 -10.48 0.67 -12.85
CA GLY A 423 -10.30 0.32 -14.26
C GLY A 423 -11.12 1.14 -15.25
N ARG A 424 -11.97 2.07 -14.77
CA ARG A 424 -12.94 2.83 -15.59
C ARG A 424 -12.81 4.35 -15.41
N PRO A 425 -13.33 5.15 -16.37
CA PRO A 425 -13.40 6.59 -16.21
C PRO A 425 -14.10 6.95 -14.90
N TYR A 426 -13.50 7.87 -14.15
CA TYR A 426 -13.90 8.26 -12.79
C TYR A 426 -13.63 9.74 -12.59
N ARG A 427 -14.22 10.32 -11.54
CA ARG A 427 -14.14 11.75 -11.24
C ARG A 427 -13.51 12.04 -9.88
N TYR A 428 -13.73 11.18 -8.87
CA TYR A 428 -13.39 11.46 -7.49
C TYR A 428 -12.43 10.44 -6.91
N PHE A 429 -11.44 10.92 -6.18
CA PHE A 429 -10.68 10.12 -5.24
C PHE A 429 -10.57 10.81 -3.88
N TYR A 430 -10.28 10.02 -2.86
CA TYR A 430 -10.08 10.42 -1.48
C TYR A 430 -8.66 10.07 -1.07
N SER A 431 -8.03 10.88 -0.23
CA SER A 431 -6.65 10.61 0.20
C SER A 431 -6.35 11.23 1.56
N CYS A 432 -5.20 10.86 2.11
CA CYS A 432 -4.59 11.57 3.22
C CYS A 432 -3.76 12.76 2.70
N GLY A 433 -3.79 13.89 3.39
CA GLY A 433 -2.87 15.01 3.20
C GLY A 433 -1.70 14.93 4.18
N PHE A 434 -0.49 15.24 3.72
CA PHE A 434 0.76 15.07 4.46
C PHE A 434 1.43 16.42 4.80
N GLY A 435 0.70 17.29 5.51
CA GLY A 435 1.27 18.53 6.07
C GLY A 435 2.37 18.27 7.12
N HIS A 436 2.50 17.03 7.57
CA HIS A 436 3.54 16.49 8.45
C HIS A 436 3.92 15.07 7.96
N VAL A 437 4.87 14.41 8.61
CA VAL A 437 5.22 13.00 8.28
C VAL A 437 4.08 12.01 8.46
N PHE A 438 3.19 12.28 9.41
CA PHE A 438 1.91 11.58 9.49
C PHE A 438 0.84 12.42 8.85
N SER A 439 -0.17 11.76 8.28
CA SER A 439 -1.33 12.44 7.74
C SER A 439 -1.97 13.33 8.80
N ASP A 440 -2.34 14.55 8.41
CA ASP A 440 -2.96 15.55 9.27
C ASP A 440 -4.31 16.04 8.73
N SER A 441 -4.70 15.53 7.56
CA SER A 441 -5.91 15.93 6.85
C SER A 441 -6.44 14.80 5.98
N LEU A 442 -7.74 14.80 5.76
CA LEU A 442 -8.38 14.01 4.71
C LEU A 442 -8.71 14.94 3.56
N LEU A 443 -8.61 14.42 2.35
CA LEU A 443 -8.81 15.15 1.10
C LEU A 443 -9.82 14.41 0.24
N LYS A 444 -10.66 15.16 -0.48
CA LYS A 444 -11.43 14.70 -1.63
C LYS A 444 -11.05 15.55 -2.82
N MET A 445 -10.69 14.91 -3.92
CA MET A 445 -10.22 15.55 -5.13
C MET A 445 -11.17 15.26 -6.30
N ASP A 446 -11.49 16.28 -7.07
CA ASP A 446 -12.17 16.17 -8.37
C ASP A 446 -11.13 16.20 -9.49
N VAL A 447 -10.91 15.09 -10.19
CA VAL A 447 -9.87 15.00 -11.23
C VAL A 447 -10.18 15.79 -12.51
N HIS A 448 -11.42 16.26 -12.68
CA HIS A 448 -11.83 17.05 -13.83
C HIS A 448 -11.65 18.55 -13.55
N THR A 449 -12.13 19.02 -12.40
CA THR A 449 -12.06 20.44 -12.03
C THR A 449 -10.80 20.81 -11.26
N LYS A 450 -10.12 19.81 -10.68
CA LYS A 450 -8.99 19.93 -9.74
C LYS A 450 -9.39 20.58 -8.40
N GLU A 451 -10.69 20.72 -8.16
CA GLU A 451 -11.21 21.24 -6.89
C GLU A 451 -10.95 20.26 -5.74
N LEU A 452 -10.56 20.82 -4.60
CA LEU A 452 -10.23 20.10 -3.39
C LEU A 452 -11.26 20.38 -2.30
N LYS A 453 -11.66 19.34 -1.56
CA LYS A 453 -12.37 19.47 -0.27
C LYS A 453 -11.53 18.85 0.83
N VAL A 454 -11.51 19.49 1.99
CA VAL A 454 -10.60 19.13 3.07
C VAL A 454 -11.33 18.98 4.39
N TRP A 455 -10.98 17.92 5.12
CA TRP A 455 -11.28 17.77 6.53
C TRP A 455 -9.97 17.81 7.31
N ARG A 456 -9.78 18.83 8.16
CA ARG A 456 -8.56 19.04 8.93
C ARG A 456 -8.88 19.70 10.26
N TYR A 457 -8.30 19.17 11.33
CA TYR A 457 -8.36 19.78 12.66
C TYR A 457 -7.01 19.66 13.36
N PRO A 458 -6.49 20.74 13.97
CA PRO A 458 -5.19 20.71 14.64
C PRO A 458 -5.06 19.60 15.68
N GLY A 459 -4.00 18.81 15.56
CA GLY A 459 -3.65 17.73 16.48
C GLY A 459 -4.48 16.45 16.32
N LEU A 460 -5.21 16.30 15.21
CA LEU A 460 -5.86 15.07 14.79
C LEU A 460 -5.09 14.47 13.62
N TYR A 461 -4.91 13.15 13.62
CA TYR A 461 -4.12 12.44 12.60
C TYR A 461 -4.99 11.35 11.97
N PRO A 462 -5.59 11.61 10.80
CA PRO A 462 -6.43 10.62 10.13
C PRO A 462 -5.62 9.47 9.56
N SER A 463 -6.23 8.29 9.57
CA SER A 463 -5.78 7.14 8.80
C SER A 463 -6.30 7.19 7.35
N GLU A 464 -5.82 6.30 6.48
CA GLU A 464 -6.33 6.15 5.11
C GLU A 464 -7.87 6.18 5.04
N PRO A 465 -8.47 7.05 4.20
CA PRO A 465 -9.92 7.16 4.02
C PRO A 465 -10.48 6.04 3.14
N VAL A 466 -11.40 5.22 3.64
CA VAL A 466 -12.05 4.16 2.84
C VAL A 466 -13.46 4.55 2.45
N PHE A 467 -13.74 4.57 1.15
CA PHE A 467 -15.07 4.84 0.62
C PHE A 467 -16.00 3.63 0.77
N VAL A 468 -17.26 3.88 1.14
CA VAL A 468 -18.33 2.88 1.20
C VAL A 468 -19.56 3.45 0.50
N ALA A 469 -19.96 2.82 -0.60
CA ALA A 469 -21.11 3.24 -1.39
C ALA A 469 -22.43 3.09 -0.61
N SER A 470 -23.35 4.03 -0.81
CA SER A 470 -24.74 3.83 -0.41
C SER A 470 -25.35 2.66 -1.19
N PRO A 471 -26.21 1.81 -0.59
CA PRO A 471 -26.83 0.67 -1.30
C PRO A 471 -27.66 1.06 -2.53
N LYS A 472 -28.07 2.34 -2.63
CA LYS A 472 -28.83 2.88 -3.76
C LYS A 472 -28.07 3.98 -4.50
N ALA A 473 -26.73 3.96 -4.42
CA ALA A 473 -25.88 4.96 -5.03
C ALA A 473 -26.19 5.14 -6.52
N THR A 474 -26.46 6.38 -6.93
CA THR A 474 -26.63 6.75 -8.35
C THR A 474 -25.50 7.63 -8.88
N GLU A 475 -24.73 8.24 -7.98
CA GLU A 475 -23.56 9.06 -8.30
C GLU A 475 -22.30 8.41 -7.75
N GLU A 476 -21.15 8.72 -8.34
CA GLU A 476 -19.86 8.13 -7.99
C GLU A 476 -19.48 8.31 -6.52
N ASP A 477 -19.82 9.47 -5.94
CA ASP A 477 -19.54 9.88 -4.57
C ASP A 477 -20.77 9.79 -3.64
N ASP A 478 -21.80 9.02 -4.03
CA ASP A 478 -22.96 8.73 -3.18
C ASP A 478 -22.64 7.62 -2.17
N GLY A 479 -22.21 8.03 -0.98
CA GLY A 479 -21.79 7.13 0.08
C GLY A 479 -21.13 7.86 1.24
N VAL A 480 -20.30 7.14 1.99
CA VAL A 480 -19.50 7.70 3.08
C VAL A 480 -18.02 7.42 2.91
N VAL A 481 -17.20 8.19 3.61
CA VAL A 481 -15.78 7.92 3.80
C VAL A 481 -15.50 7.64 5.27
N LEU A 482 -14.85 6.51 5.55
CA LEU A 482 -14.47 6.05 6.88
C LEU A 482 -12.98 6.27 7.13
N SER A 483 -12.62 6.83 8.28
CA SER A 483 -11.22 7.00 8.69
C SER A 483 -11.08 6.94 10.21
N VAL A 484 -10.04 6.29 10.72
CA VAL A 484 -9.71 6.31 12.14
C VAL A 484 -8.88 7.54 12.43
N ILE A 485 -9.38 8.39 13.33
CA ILE A 485 -8.70 9.62 13.74
C ILE A 485 -7.93 9.36 15.02
N ILE A 486 -6.60 9.33 14.91
CA ILE A 486 -5.71 9.08 16.04
C ILE A 486 -5.45 10.38 16.79
N THR A 487 -5.61 10.34 18.11
CA THR A 487 -5.42 11.48 19.00
C THR A 487 -4.28 11.22 19.97
N PRO A 488 -3.10 11.86 19.80
CA PRO A 488 -1.95 11.61 20.66
C PRO A 488 -2.07 12.19 22.08
N ARG A 489 -3.20 12.81 22.43
CA ARG A 489 -3.46 13.41 23.75
C ARG A 489 -4.34 12.48 24.57
N HIS A 490 -3.91 12.20 25.80
CA HIS A 490 -4.62 11.30 26.74
C HIS A 490 -6.07 11.70 27.03
N GLU A 491 -6.41 12.98 26.91
CA GLU A 491 -7.76 13.52 27.18
C GLU A 491 -8.73 13.38 26.00
N LYS A 492 -8.25 12.98 24.81
CA LYS A 492 -9.08 12.80 23.62
C LYS A 492 -9.05 11.33 23.21
N SER A 493 -10.23 10.73 23.09
CA SER A 493 -10.40 9.39 22.52
C SER A 493 -10.07 9.39 21.04
N THR A 494 -9.37 8.35 20.59
CA THR A 494 -9.35 7.97 19.17
C THR A 494 -10.78 7.65 18.74
N PHE A 495 -11.14 7.94 17.49
CA PHE A 495 -12.49 7.65 17.01
C PHE A 495 -12.51 7.23 15.55
N LEU A 496 -13.50 6.43 15.17
CA LEU A 496 -13.88 6.24 13.77
C LEU A 496 -14.70 7.46 13.34
N LEU A 497 -14.25 8.14 12.31
CA LEU A 497 -14.94 9.24 11.64
C LEU A 497 -15.77 8.70 10.47
N VAL A 498 -16.98 9.25 10.30
CA VAL A 498 -17.85 9.02 9.15
C VAL A 498 -18.11 10.36 8.46
N LEU A 499 -17.57 10.53 7.26
CA LEU A 499 -17.82 11.69 6.41
C LEU A 499 -18.85 11.36 5.35
N ASP A 500 -19.72 12.32 5.04
CA ASP A 500 -20.52 12.29 3.80
C ASP A 500 -19.56 12.44 2.60
N ALA A 501 -19.53 11.46 1.71
CA ALA A 501 -18.53 11.43 0.66
C ALA A 501 -18.71 12.56 -0.37
N LYS A 502 -19.93 13.07 -0.56
CA LYS A 502 -20.24 14.15 -1.51
C LYS A 502 -19.82 15.53 -1.02
N THR A 503 -20.33 15.91 0.15
CA THR A 503 -20.10 17.21 0.80
C THR A 503 -18.78 17.27 1.54
N PHE A 504 -18.23 16.11 1.93
CA PHE A 504 -17.03 15.96 2.75
C PHE A 504 -17.15 16.55 4.15
N THR A 505 -18.39 16.58 4.66
CA THR A 505 -18.71 17.03 6.03
C THR A 505 -18.90 15.85 6.96
N GLU A 506 -18.64 16.04 8.25
CA GLU A 506 -18.82 14.98 9.25
C GLU A 506 -20.29 14.69 9.52
N LEU A 507 -20.68 13.44 9.34
CA LEU A 507 -22.00 12.93 9.71
C LEU A 507 -22.03 12.50 11.17
N GLY A 508 -21.00 11.78 11.60
CA GLY A 508 -20.86 11.29 12.97
C GLY A 508 -19.53 10.59 13.20
N ARG A 509 -19.34 10.14 14.44
CA ARG A 509 -18.15 9.42 14.87
C ARG A 509 -18.46 8.41 15.97
N ALA A 510 -17.59 7.42 16.10
CA ALA A 510 -17.61 6.43 17.16
C ALA A 510 -16.32 6.52 18.00
N GLU A 511 -16.41 7.10 19.20
CA GLU A 511 -15.28 7.30 20.11
C GLU A 511 -14.91 6.01 20.84
N VAL A 512 -13.62 5.67 20.82
CA VAL A 512 -13.07 4.46 21.43
C VAL A 512 -12.33 4.82 22.72
N PRO A 513 -12.53 4.10 23.82
CA PRO A 513 -11.86 4.38 25.10
C PRO A 513 -10.43 3.83 25.18
N VAL A 514 -9.80 3.49 24.04
CA VAL A 514 -8.42 3.01 23.98
C VAL A 514 -7.61 3.75 22.91
N ASN A 515 -6.28 3.71 23.05
CA ASN A 515 -5.38 4.26 22.06
C ASN A 515 -5.20 3.29 20.89
N ILE A 516 -5.13 3.83 19.67
CA ILE A 516 -4.85 3.08 18.45
C ILE A 516 -3.56 3.66 17.86
N PRO A 517 -2.55 2.83 17.51
CA PRO A 517 -1.33 3.31 16.88
C PRO A 517 -1.62 3.75 15.45
N TYR A 518 -0.74 4.58 14.88
CA TYR A 518 -0.84 4.95 13.47
C TYR A 518 -0.50 3.73 12.59
N GLY A 519 -1.46 3.31 11.76
CA GLY A 519 -1.36 2.16 10.87
C GLY A 519 -1.19 2.55 9.40
N THR A 520 -1.23 1.55 8.53
CA THR A 520 -1.03 1.69 7.08
C THR A 520 -2.38 1.64 6.36
N HIS A 521 -2.86 0.45 5.99
CA HIS A 521 -4.02 0.29 5.13
C HIS A 521 -5.24 -0.27 5.84
N GLY A 522 -6.41 -0.05 5.24
CA GLY A 522 -7.67 -0.63 5.68
C GLY A 522 -8.60 -1.02 4.55
N VAL A 523 -9.62 -1.79 4.89
CA VAL A 523 -10.66 -2.23 3.97
C VAL A 523 -12.00 -2.27 4.70
N PHE A 524 -13.09 -2.01 3.99
CA PHE A 524 -14.43 -2.25 4.49
C PHE A 524 -14.91 -3.62 4.04
N ASN A 525 -15.19 -4.51 4.99
CA ASN A 525 -15.82 -5.79 4.75
C ASN A 525 -17.33 -5.65 4.97
N GLN A 526 -18.09 -5.57 3.87
CA GLN A 526 -19.55 -5.47 3.94
C GLN A 526 -20.16 -6.79 4.44
N MET A 527 -21.13 -6.69 5.35
CA MET A 527 -21.90 -7.83 5.84
C MET A 527 -23.31 -7.77 5.25
N GLY A 528 -23.77 -8.90 4.72
CA GLY A 528 -25.08 -9.07 4.09
C GLY A 528 -26.23 -9.00 5.08
#